data_AF-A0A099NRD9-F1
#
_entry.id   AF-A0A099NRD9-F1
#
_cell.length_a   1.000
_cell.length_b   1.000
_cell.length_c   1.000
_cell.angle_alpha   90.00
_cell.angle_beta   90.00
_cell.angle_gamma   90.00
#
_symmetry.space_group_name_H-M   'P 1'
#
loop_
_entity.id
_entity.type
_entity.pdbx_description
1 polymer ?
#
loop_
_entity_poly.entity_id
_entity_poly.type
_entity_poly.pdbx_seq_one_letter_code
_entity_poly.pdbx_strand_id
1 'polypeptide(L)'
;TKINTIETIRVVTENKIFVEIERAHATKILSDILLKEKNNLDKACEVLSELQVETYASMELEDKISFILDQITLNNMKGDFQFSKILSRKILVRTLEKFANLKFRYYELVNEIALFEDDYENVVKYNMNIYSIPKVQGNLELSLKYLKTVAIFVVLTPFSNLQNDLISRVVIDKNLS
;
A
#
# COMPACT_ATOMS: atom_id res chain seq x y z
N THR A 1 -22.23 5.53 -23.98
CA THR A 1 -20.75 5.51 -23.89
C THR A 1 -20.34 4.59 -22.76
N LYS A 2 -19.20 3.89 -22.84
CA LYS A 2 -18.75 2.84 -21.90
C LYS A 2 -18.86 3.25 -20.40
N ILE A 3 -18.60 4.52 -20.08
CA ILE A 3 -18.72 5.07 -18.72
C ILE A 3 -20.16 5.00 -18.17
N ASN A 4 -21.16 5.46 -18.94
CA ASN A 4 -22.57 5.45 -18.49
C ASN A 4 -23.08 4.03 -18.20
N THR A 5 -22.58 3.02 -18.93
CA THR A 5 -22.92 1.62 -18.67
C THR A 5 -22.36 1.18 -17.32
N ILE A 6 -21.12 1.55 -17.01
CA ILE A 6 -20.46 1.23 -15.73
C ILE A 6 -21.16 1.95 -14.57
N GLU A 7 -21.52 3.22 -14.74
CA GLU A 7 -22.29 3.97 -13.73
C GLU A 7 -23.66 3.33 -13.48
N THR A 8 -24.37 2.95 -14.54
CA THR A 8 -25.64 2.22 -14.41
C THR A 8 -25.45 0.91 -13.63
N ILE A 9 -24.37 0.16 -13.88
CA ILE A 9 -24.05 -1.06 -13.13
C ILE A 9 -23.82 -0.73 -11.64
N ARG A 10 -23.04 0.31 -11.31
CA ARG A 10 -22.79 0.73 -9.92
C ARG A 10 -24.09 1.08 -9.18
N VAL A 11 -25.01 1.78 -9.85
CA VAL A 11 -26.32 2.17 -9.27
C VAL A 11 -27.22 0.94 -9.09
N VAL A 12 -27.30 0.06 -10.09
CA VAL A 12 -28.20 -1.12 -10.03
C VAL A 12 -27.69 -2.16 -9.02
N THR A 13 -26.38 -2.22 -8.77
CA THR A 13 -25.75 -3.14 -7.81
C THR A 13 -25.68 -2.58 -6.38
N GLU A 14 -26.15 -1.36 -6.17
CA GLU A 14 -26.13 -0.73 -4.85
C GLU A 14 -27.01 -1.48 -3.84
N ASN A 15 -26.46 -1.68 -2.63
CA ASN A 15 -27.11 -2.38 -1.50
C ASN A 15 -27.53 -3.84 -1.79
N LYS A 16 -26.97 -4.47 -2.81
CA LYS A 16 -27.24 -5.86 -3.16
C LYS A 16 -26.06 -6.76 -2.84
N ILE A 17 -26.15 -7.46 -1.71
CA ILE A 17 -25.10 -8.35 -1.17
C ILE A 17 -24.59 -9.34 -2.24
N PHE A 18 -25.49 -9.91 -3.05
CA PHE A 18 -25.14 -10.93 -4.05
C PHE A 18 -24.28 -10.42 -5.23
N VAL A 19 -24.17 -9.11 -5.42
CA VAL A 19 -23.45 -8.50 -6.55
C VAL A 19 -22.42 -7.45 -6.11
N GLU A 20 -21.97 -7.53 -4.85
CA GLU A 20 -20.95 -6.63 -4.28
C GLU A 20 -19.60 -6.74 -5.00
N ILE A 21 -19.21 -7.94 -5.44
CA ILE A 21 -17.97 -8.18 -6.19
C ILE A 21 -18.01 -7.45 -7.54
N GLU A 22 -19.12 -7.59 -8.27
CA GLU A 22 -19.32 -6.93 -9.56
C GLU A 22 -19.32 -5.40 -9.40
N ARG A 23 -19.89 -4.89 -8.30
CA ARG A 23 -19.82 -3.47 -7.95
C ARG A 23 -18.38 -3.01 -7.73
N ALA A 24 -17.57 -3.78 -7.01
CA ALA A 24 -16.15 -3.48 -6.77
C ALA A 24 -15.36 -3.44 -8.08
N HIS A 25 -15.56 -4.44 -8.95
CA HIS A 25 -14.90 -4.51 -10.25
C HIS A 25 -15.29 -3.35 -11.16
N ALA A 26 -16.59 -3.06 -11.28
CA ALA A 26 -17.10 -1.94 -12.06
C ALA A 26 -16.50 -0.60 -11.58
N THR A 27 -16.39 -0.42 -10.26
CA THR A 27 -15.84 0.79 -9.65
C THR A 27 -14.33 0.91 -9.89
N LYS A 28 -13.59 -0.19 -9.82
CA LYS A 28 -12.15 -0.22 -10.16
C LYS A 28 -11.91 0.17 -11.63
N ILE A 29 -12.70 -0.40 -12.55
CA ILE A 29 -12.63 -0.03 -13.97
C ILE A 29 -12.96 1.45 -14.18
N LEU A 30 -13.97 1.97 -13.46
CA LEU A 30 -14.33 3.39 -13.55
C LEU A 30 -13.17 4.29 -13.07
N SER A 31 -12.56 3.96 -11.94
CA SER A 31 -11.39 4.67 -11.41
C SER A 31 -10.23 4.68 -12.42
N ASP A 32 -9.93 3.54 -13.03
CA ASP A 32 -8.87 3.43 -14.04
C ASP A 32 -9.14 4.29 -15.29
N ILE A 33 -10.41 4.33 -15.74
CA ILE A 33 -10.83 5.18 -16.85
C ILE A 33 -10.69 6.67 -16.49
N LEU A 34 -11.11 7.06 -15.28
CA LEU A 34 -10.99 8.45 -14.82
C LEU A 34 -9.54 8.89 -14.73
N LEU A 35 -8.65 8.00 -14.29
CA LEU A 35 -7.21 8.25 -14.22
C LEU A 35 -6.60 8.36 -15.62
N LYS A 36 -6.84 7.38 -16.51
CA LYS A 36 -6.15 7.29 -17.81
C LYS A 36 -6.73 8.19 -18.89
N GLU A 37 -8.04 8.27 -19.00
CA GLU A 37 -8.70 8.99 -20.10
C GLU A 37 -8.99 10.45 -19.76
N LYS A 38 -9.31 10.74 -18.49
CA LYS A 38 -9.72 12.08 -18.05
C LYS A 38 -8.68 12.79 -17.18
N ASN A 39 -7.58 12.12 -16.84
CA ASN A 39 -6.53 12.61 -15.94
C ASN A 39 -7.09 13.24 -14.65
N ASN A 40 -8.20 12.68 -14.14
CA ASN A 40 -8.92 13.23 -13.00
C ASN A 40 -8.70 12.35 -11.78
N LEU A 41 -7.61 12.65 -11.07
CA LEU A 41 -7.19 11.91 -9.89
C LEU A 41 -8.18 12.05 -8.73
N ASP A 42 -8.72 13.25 -8.51
CA ASP A 42 -9.64 13.51 -7.39
C ASP A 42 -10.89 12.65 -7.48
N LYS A 43 -11.53 12.62 -8.67
CA LYS A 43 -12.73 11.80 -8.89
C LYS A 43 -12.43 10.31 -8.84
N ALA A 44 -11.28 9.87 -9.36
CA ALA A 44 -10.88 8.46 -9.28
C ALA A 44 -10.72 8.02 -7.82
N CYS A 45 -10.07 8.86 -7.01
CA CYS A 45 -9.86 8.63 -5.59
C CYS A 45 -11.20 8.61 -4.81
N GLU A 46 -12.10 9.56 -5.06
CA GLU A 46 -13.43 9.62 -4.44
C GLU A 46 -14.24 8.36 -4.75
N VAL A 47 -14.38 8.01 -6.03
CA VAL A 47 -15.13 6.85 -6.51
C VAL A 47 -14.61 5.54 -5.91
N LEU A 48 -13.29 5.36 -5.81
CA LEU A 48 -12.71 4.14 -5.26
C LEU A 48 -12.83 4.10 -3.72
N SER A 49 -12.73 5.25 -3.05
CA SER A 49 -12.78 5.36 -1.58
C SER A 49 -14.21 5.28 -1.02
N GLU A 50 -15.24 5.53 -1.83
CA GLU A 50 -16.65 5.30 -1.48
C GLU A 50 -16.94 3.84 -1.09
N LEU A 51 -16.22 2.88 -1.69
CA LEU A 51 -16.45 1.46 -1.41
C LEU A 51 -15.71 0.99 -0.16
N GLN A 52 -16.48 0.53 0.82
CA GLN A 52 -15.97 -0.12 2.03
C GLN A 52 -15.87 -1.64 1.82
N VAL A 53 -14.88 -2.09 1.04
CA VAL A 53 -14.70 -3.51 0.71
C VAL A 53 -14.47 -4.40 1.94
N GLU A 54 -14.14 -3.83 3.10
CA GLU A 54 -13.98 -4.58 4.34
C GLU A 54 -15.31 -5.21 4.81
N THR A 55 -16.46 -4.61 4.46
CA THR A 55 -17.78 -5.09 4.85
C THR A 55 -18.33 -6.17 3.93
N TYR A 56 -17.70 -6.39 2.77
CA TYR A 56 -18.22 -7.32 1.76
C TYR A 56 -18.02 -8.76 2.22
N ALA A 57 -19.11 -9.48 2.45
CA ALA A 57 -19.04 -10.84 2.98
C ALA A 57 -18.50 -11.84 1.93
N SER A 58 -18.82 -11.62 0.66
CA SER A 58 -18.51 -12.53 -0.44
C SER A 58 -17.14 -12.34 -1.08
N MET A 59 -16.39 -11.31 -0.68
CA MET A 59 -15.10 -10.98 -1.29
C MET A 59 -13.95 -11.68 -0.57
N GLU A 60 -13.03 -12.27 -1.35
CA GLU A 60 -11.85 -12.93 -0.83
C GLU A 60 -10.91 -11.96 -0.10
N LEU A 61 -10.19 -12.47 0.90
CA LEU A 61 -9.28 -11.65 1.70
C LEU A 61 -8.17 -10.99 0.86
N GLU A 62 -7.64 -11.72 -0.13
CA GLU A 62 -6.60 -11.22 -1.03
C GLU A 62 -7.09 -10.01 -1.84
N ASP A 63 -8.29 -10.12 -2.40
CA ASP A 63 -8.90 -9.06 -3.20
C ASP A 63 -9.22 -7.83 -2.35
N LYS A 64 -9.71 -8.03 -1.12
CA LYS A 64 -9.94 -6.93 -0.17
C LYS A 64 -8.66 -6.16 0.11
N ILE A 65 -7.56 -6.87 0.41
CA ILE A 65 -6.27 -6.24 0.68
C ILE A 65 -5.79 -5.50 -0.58
N SER A 66 -5.85 -6.14 -1.75
CA SER A 66 -5.47 -5.53 -3.03
C SER A 66 -6.23 -4.23 -3.31
N PHE A 67 -7.55 -4.22 -3.02
CA PHE A 67 -8.39 -3.05 -3.21
C PHE A 67 -8.05 -1.92 -2.24
N ILE A 68 -7.79 -2.22 -0.96
CA ILE A 68 -7.35 -1.21 0.02
C ILE A 68 -5.97 -0.64 -0.39
N LEU A 69 -5.06 -1.46 -0.90
CA LEU A 69 -3.77 -0.99 -1.41
C LEU A 69 -3.94 -0.08 -2.64
N ASP A 70 -4.89 -0.38 -3.53
CA ASP A 70 -5.24 0.51 -4.65
C ASP A 70 -5.79 1.85 -4.14
N GLN A 71 -6.65 1.86 -3.12
CA GLN A 71 -7.13 3.09 -2.48
C GLN A 71 -5.97 3.90 -1.88
N ILE A 72 -5.05 3.26 -1.15
CA ILE A 72 -3.87 3.93 -0.60
C ILE A 72 -3.00 4.51 -1.71
N THR A 73 -2.80 3.76 -2.80
CA THR A 73 -1.99 4.22 -3.95
C THR A 73 -2.56 5.53 -4.53
N LEU A 74 -3.88 5.59 -4.76
CA LEU A 74 -4.53 6.80 -5.29
C LEU A 74 -4.47 7.98 -4.31
N ASN A 75 -4.65 7.72 -3.01
CA ASN A 75 -4.58 8.75 -1.98
C ASN A 75 -3.15 9.31 -1.82
N ASN A 76 -2.12 8.45 -1.87
CA ASN A 76 -0.73 8.88 -1.89
C ASN A 76 -0.43 9.76 -3.10
N MET A 77 -0.90 9.36 -4.30
CA MET A 77 -0.75 10.18 -5.51
C MET A 77 -1.45 11.53 -5.40
N LYS A 78 -2.58 11.59 -4.69
CA LYS A 78 -3.31 12.83 -4.42
C LYS A 78 -2.62 13.70 -3.36
N GLY A 79 -1.75 13.10 -2.54
CA GLY A 79 -1.08 13.75 -1.41
C GLY A 79 -1.87 13.68 -0.10
N ASP A 80 -2.96 12.90 -0.04
CA ASP A 80 -3.74 12.71 1.20
C ASP A 80 -3.15 11.56 2.03
N PHE A 81 -1.96 11.80 2.57
CA PHE A 81 -1.23 10.80 3.37
C PHE A 81 -1.91 10.48 4.70
N GLN A 82 -2.71 11.41 5.25
CA GLN A 82 -3.48 11.17 6.47
C GLN A 82 -4.56 10.12 6.24
N PHE A 83 -5.30 10.21 5.13
CA PHE A 83 -6.28 9.19 4.78
C PHE A 83 -5.62 7.86 4.44
N SER A 84 -4.51 7.87 3.69
CA SER A 84 -3.70 6.67 3.43
C SER A 84 -3.26 5.95 4.70
N LYS A 85 -2.89 6.68 5.76
CA LYS A 85 -2.53 6.10 7.07
C LYS A 85 -3.72 5.46 7.79
N ILE A 86 -4.92 6.02 7.63
CA ILE A 86 -6.15 5.42 8.17
C ILE A 86 -6.44 4.09 7.44
N LEU A 87 -6.34 4.09 6.11
CA LEU A 87 -6.53 2.89 5.30
C LEU A 87 -5.49 1.82 5.61
N SER A 88 -4.21 2.18 5.82
CA SER A 88 -3.15 1.21 6.10
C SER A 88 -3.36 0.46 7.42
N ARG A 89 -4.02 1.09 8.41
CA ARG A 89 -4.40 0.47 9.69
C ARG A 89 -5.49 -0.59 9.56
N LYS A 90 -6.27 -0.56 8.47
CA LYS A 90 -7.30 -1.58 8.19
C LYS A 90 -6.68 -2.91 7.77
N ILE A 91 -5.43 -2.91 7.31
CA ILE A 91 -4.71 -4.11 6.92
C ILE A 91 -3.89 -4.61 8.11
N LEU A 92 -4.11 -5.86 8.51
CA LEU A 92 -3.33 -6.52 9.54
C LEU A 92 -2.02 -7.07 8.95
N VAL A 93 -0.86 -6.68 9.47
CA VAL A 93 0.44 -7.14 8.94
C VAL A 93 0.56 -8.67 8.94
N ARG A 94 -0.06 -9.35 9.92
CA ARG A 94 -0.08 -10.82 9.99
C ARG A 94 -0.78 -11.48 8.80
N THR A 95 -1.80 -10.85 8.23
CA THR A 95 -2.50 -11.43 7.07
C THR A 95 -1.66 -11.34 5.79
N LEU A 96 -0.70 -10.40 5.73
CA LEU A 96 0.20 -10.23 4.60
C LEU A 96 1.30 -11.29 4.54
N GLU A 97 1.56 -12.05 5.60
CA GLU A 97 2.58 -13.11 5.59
C GLU A 97 2.31 -14.20 4.54
N LYS A 98 1.04 -14.43 4.22
CA LYS A 98 0.60 -15.38 3.19
C LYS A 98 0.82 -14.86 1.76
N PHE A 99 0.94 -13.55 1.58
CA PHE A 99 0.92 -12.88 0.28
C PHE A 99 2.16 -12.01 0.08
N ALA A 100 3.26 -12.60 -0.37
CA ALA A 100 4.55 -11.90 -0.50
C ALA A 100 4.48 -10.64 -1.39
N ASN A 101 3.74 -10.68 -2.50
CA ASN A 101 3.59 -9.52 -3.39
C ASN A 101 2.79 -8.37 -2.75
N LEU A 102 1.69 -8.70 -2.05
CA LEU A 102 0.89 -7.70 -1.33
C LEU A 102 1.66 -7.12 -0.14
N LYS A 103 2.45 -7.95 0.55
CA LYS A 103 3.34 -7.51 1.63
C LYS A 103 4.36 -6.49 1.13
N PHE A 104 4.99 -6.76 -0.01
CA PHE A 104 5.94 -5.84 -0.64
C PHE A 104 5.27 -4.50 -0.96
N ARG A 105 4.15 -4.54 -1.70
CA ARG A 105 3.40 -3.33 -2.09
C ARG A 105 2.90 -2.52 -0.87
N TYR A 106 2.43 -3.20 0.16
CA TYR A 106 2.03 -2.56 1.42
C TYR A 106 3.18 -1.77 2.03
N TYR A 107 4.37 -2.39 2.16
CA TYR A 107 5.52 -1.71 2.75
C TYR A 107 6.04 -0.54 1.92
N GLU A 108 6.00 -0.62 0.59
CA GLU A 108 6.33 0.53 -0.27
C GLU A 108 5.39 1.72 0.00
N LEU A 109 4.09 1.47 0.07
CA LEU A 109 3.10 2.52 0.31
C LEU A 109 3.20 3.11 1.73
N VAL A 110 3.38 2.29 2.76
CA VAL A 110 3.53 2.82 4.13
C VAL A 110 4.88 3.50 4.35
N ASN A 111 5.91 3.13 3.60
CA ASN A 111 7.18 3.85 3.60
C ASN A 111 7.02 5.25 3.02
N GLU A 112 6.24 5.43 1.95
CA GLU A 112 5.91 6.74 1.40
C GLU A 112 5.16 7.62 2.42
N ILE A 113 4.17 7.04 3.11
CA ILE A 113 3.43 7.73 4.19
C ILE A 113 4.38 8.15 5.32
N ALA A 114 5.26 7.24 5.77
CA ALA A 114 6.19 7.52 6.87
C ALA A 114 7.23 8.59 6.50
N LEU A 115 7.69 8.62 5.25
CA LEU A 115 8.57 9.68 4.73
C LEU A 115 7.88 11.05 4.76
N PHE A 116 6.59 11.11 4.43
CA PHE A 116 5.83 12.36 4.50
C PHE A 116 5.64 12.87 5.94
N GLU A 117 5.55 11.96 6.92
CA GLU A 117 5.39 12.31 8.34
C GLU A 117 6.73 12.50 9.09
N ASP A 118 7.87 12.45 8.38
CA ASP A 118 9.22 12.46 8.95
C ASP A 118 9.45 11.36 10.02
N ASP A 119 8.71 10.25 9.91
CA ASP A 119 8.81 9.10 10.82
C ASP A 119 9.93 8.15 10.37
N TYR A 120 11.17 8.60 10.54
CA TYR A 120 12.36 7.88 10.09
C TYR A 120 12.53 6.51 10.77
N GLU A 121 11.99 6.33 11.99
CA GLU A 121 12.05 5.04 12.68
C GLU A 121 11.22 3.98 11.94
N ASN A 122 9.99 4.34 11.55
CA ASN A 122 9.15 3.45 10.78
C ASN A 122 9.66 3.26 9.35
N VAL A 123 10.25 4.29 8.73
CA VAL A 123 10.98 4.15 7.45
C VAL A 123 12.03 3.05 7.56
N VAL A 124 12.90 3.07 8.57
CA VAL A 124 13.92 2.02 8.73
C VAL A 124 13.29 0.64 8.92
N LYS A 125 12.28 0.52 9.80
CA LYS A 125 11.60 -0.77 10.05
C LYS A 125 10.94 -1.33 8.78
N TYR A 126 10.26 -0.49 8.01
CA TYR A 126 9.59 -0.92 6.77
C TYR A 126 10.62 -1.36 5.72
N ASN A 127 11.70 -0.60 5.52
CA ASN A 127 12.75 -0.99 4.57
C ASN A 127 13.48 -2.29 5.01
N MET A 128 13.70 -2.51 6.31
CA MET A 128 14.22 -3.80 6.80
C MET A 128 13.24 -4.96 6.54
N ASN A 129 11.94 -4.73 6.75
CA ASN A 129 10.93 -5.73 6.43
C ASN A 129 10.87 -6.04 4.93
N ILE A 130 11.05 -5.04 4.07
CA ILE A 130 11.15 -5.24 2.62
C ILE A 130 12.39 -6.08 2.29
N TYR A 131 13.54 -5.76 2.87
CA TYR A 131 14.78 -6.51 2.69
C TYR A 131 14.67 -7.97 3.13
N SER A 132 13.90 -8.26 4.19
CA SER A 132 13.68 -9.64 4.66
C SER A 132 12.89 -10.53 3.68
N ILE A 133 12.29 -9.95 2.63
CA ILE A 133 11.50 -10.70 1.65
C ILE A 133 12.45 -11.47 0.72
N PRO A 134 12.34 -12.81 0.57
CA PRO A 134 13.27 -13.62 -0.22
C PRO A 134 13.43 -13.16 -1.68
N LYS A 135 12.34 -12.67 -2.28
CA LYS A 135 12.33 -12.12 -3.65
C LYS A 135 13.23 -10.89 -3.79
N VAL A 136 13.37 -10.08 -2.74
CA VAL A 136 14.23 -8.88 -2.72
C VAL A 136 15.68 -9.27 -2.46
N GLN A 137 15.92 -10.23 -1.57
CA GLN A 137 17.28 -10.76 -1.31
C GLN A 137 17.91 -11.42 -2.54
N GLY A 138 17.09 -12.04 -3.39
CA GLY A 138 17.55 -12.63 -4.65
C GLY A 138 17.99 -11.61 -5.71
N ASN A 139 17.75 -10.31 -5.51
CA ASN A 139 18.18 -9.25 -6.42
C ASN A 139 19.13 -8.28 -5.72
N LEU A 140 20.41 -8.36 -6.09
CA LEU A 140 21.48 -7.55 -5.49
C LEU A 140 21.22 -6.03 -5.59
N GLU A 141 20.67 -5.56 -6.71
CA GLU A 141 20.44 -4.13 -6.93
C GLU A 141 19.32 -3.59 -6.02
N LEU A 142 18.22 -4.32 -5.90
CA LEU A 142 17.12 -3.97 -5.01
C LEU A 142 17.53 -4.07 -3.53
N SER A 143 18.25 -5.14 -3.19
CA SER A 143 18.81 -5.33 -1.85
C SER A 143 19.70 -4.16 -1.43
N LEU A 144 20.65 -3.76 -2.28
CA LEU A 144 21.53 -2.62 -2.03
C LEU A 144 20.76 -1.30 -1.94
N LYS A 145 19.72 -1.09 -2.76
CA LYS A 145 18.86 0.10 -2.69
C LYS A 145 18.24 0.22 -1.29
N TYR A 146 17.59 -0.84 -0.81
CA TYR A 146 16.92 -0.81 0.49
C TYR A 146 17.91 -0.71 1.67
N LEU A 147 19.05 -1.38 1.59
CA LEU A 147 20.11 -1.28 2.61
C LEU A 147 20.73 0.12 2.68
N LYS A 148 21.00 0.77 1.54
CA LYS A 148 21.48 2.16 1.50
C LYS A 148 20.46 3.11 2.13
N THR A 149 19.19 2.97 1.79
CA THR A 149 18.09 3.73 2.40
C THR A 149 18.07 3.55 3.91
N VAL A 150 18.13 2.30 4.39
CA VAL A 150 18.21 1.99 5.83
C VAL A 150 19.41 2.69 6.48
N ALA A 151 20.61 2.59 5.90
CA ALA A 151 21.81 3.20 6.45
C ALA A 151 21.69 4.74 6.58
N ILE A 152 21.11 5.41 5.58
CA ILE A 152 20.88 6.85 5.60
C ILE A 152 19.89 7.22 6.71
N PHE A 153 18.73 6.56 6.75
CA PHE A 153 17.68 6.92 7.72
C PHE A 153 18.01 6.52 9.15
N VAL A 154 18.85 5.50 9.39
CA VAL A 154 19.37 5.17 10.72
C VAL A 154 20.24 6.29 11.29
N VAL A 155 20.96 7.05 10.45
CA VAL A 155 21.73 8.21 10.91
C VAL A 155 20.81 9.40 11.22
N LEU A 156 19.69 9.52 10.50
CA LEU A 156 18.72 10.58 10.68
C LEU A 156 17.74 10.33 11.84
N THR A 157 17.59 9.09 12.30
CA THR A 157 16.73 8.79 13.45
C THR A 157 17.31 9.40 14.74
N PRO A 158 16.48 10.06 15.58
CA PRO A 158 16.93 10.55 16.87
C PRO A 158 17.44 9.40 17.74
N PHE A 159 18.52 9.65 18.50
CA PHE A 159 19.16 8.65 19.35
C PHE A 159 18.14 7.97 20.28
N SER A 160 17.85 6.71 19.99
CA SER A 160 16.96 5.87 20.80
C SER A 160 17.56 4.47 20.94
N ASN A 161 17.14 3.70 21.95
CA ASN A 161 17.60 2.31 22.13
C ASN A 161 17.33 1.43 20.89
N LEU A 162 16.31 1.78 20.09
CA LEU A 162 16.02 1.14 18.82
C LEU A 162 17.09 1.43 17.76
N GLN A 163 17.70 2.62 17.75
CA GLN A 163 18.78 2.94 16.82
C GLN A 163 19.99 2.01 17.04
N ASN A 164 20.39 1.76 18.29
CA ASN A 164 21.50 0.86 18.59
C ASN A 164 21.21 -0.59 18.16
N ASP A 165 19.97 -1.05 18.30
CA ASP A 165 19.55 -2.38 17.83
C ASP A 165 19.47 -2.44 16.29
N LEU A 166 19.03 -1.37 15.63
CA LEU A 166 19.02 -1.28 14.18
C LEU A 166 20.46 -1.23 13.62
N ILE A 167 21.36 -0.48 14.26
CA ILE A 167 22.79 -0.44 13.91
C ILE A 167 23.41 -1.82 14.09
N SER A 168 23.15 -2.52 15.20
CA SER A 168 23.71 -3.85 15.42
C SER A 168 23.28 -4.83 14.32
N ARG A 169 22.00 -4.80 13.90
CA ARG A 169 21.51 -5.63 12.78
C ARG A 169 22.12 -5.27 11.44
N VAL A 170 22.31 -3.97 11.14
CA VAL A 170 22.94 -3.52 9.88
C VAL A 170 24.43 -3.86 9.85
N VAL A 171 25.14 -3.71 10.97
CA VAL A 171 26.58 -4.00 11.10
C VAL A 171 26.88 -5.50 11.01
N ILE A 172 25.95 -6.36 11.43
CA ILE A 172 26.07 -7.81 11.30
C ILE A 172 25.84 -8.28 9.86
N ASP A 173 25.14 -7.50 9.02
CA ASP A 173 24.79 -7.91 7.67
C ASP A 173 25.99 -7.87 6.71
N LYS A 174 26.48 -9.06 6.34
CA LYS A 174 27.65 -9.27 5.47
C LYS A 174 27.46 -8.79 4.04
N ASN A 175 26.24 -8.47 3.61
CA ASN A 175 25.95 -7.97 2.27
C ASN A 175 26.36 -6.50 2.04
N LEU A 176 26.80 -5.79 3.09
CA LEU A 176 27.34 -4.43 2.97
C LEU A 176 28.83 -4.40 2.59
N SER A 177 29.51 -5.54 2.54
CA SER A 177 30.95 -5.67 2.23
C SER A 177 31.23 -6.04 0.79
#